data_AF-A0A355DF83-F1
#
_entry.id   AF-A0A355DF83-F1
#
_cell.length_a   1.000
_cell.length_b   1.000
_cell.length_c   1.000
_cell.angle_alpha   90.00
_cell.angle_beta   90.00
_cell.angle_gamma   90.00
#
_symmetry.space_group_name_H-M   'P 1'
#
loop_
_entity.id
_entity.type
_entity.pdbx_description
1 polymer ?
#
loop_
_entity_poly.entity_id
_entity_poly.type
_entity_poly.pdbx_seq_one_letter_code
_entity_poly.pdbx_strand_id
1 'polypeptide(L)' 'MSEPLRTTMVVKVGTSSITDAEGVIDSALVAKLCGEVAGVRADGHRVVVVTSGAIAAGLPALGMG' A
#
# COMPACT_ATOMS: atom_id res chain seq x y z
N MET A 1 -31.54 0.73 14.56
CA MET A 1 -30.10 0.89 14.35
C MET A 1 -29.83 0.61 12.88
N SER A 2 -29.23 1.52 12.12
CA SER A 2 -28.84 1.25 10.72
C SER A 2 -27.58 0.38 10.72
N GLU A 3 -27.54 -0.66 9.90
CA GLU A 3 -26.29 -1.38 9.62
C GLU A 3 -25.26 -0.41 9.00
N PRO A 4 -23.96 -0.52 9.35
CA PRO A 4 -22.93 0.30 8.74
C PRO A 4 -22.80 0.00 7.24
N LEU A 5 -22.69 1.05 6.43
CA LEU A 5 -22.54 0.92 4.97
C LEU A 5 -21.19 0.29 4.65
N ARG A 6 -21.22 -0.92 4.07
CA ARG A 6 -20.02 -1.61 3.59
C ARG A 6 -19.70 -1.14 2.18
N THR A 7 -18.48 -0.67 1.98
CA THR A 7 -18.02 -0.07 0.71
C THR A 7 -16.92 -0.93 0.12
N THR A 8 -16.88 -1.02 -1.21
CA THR A 8 -15.75 -1.58 -1.94
C THR A 8 -14.90 -0.45 -2.51
N MET A 9 -13.61 -0.45 -2.22
CA MET A 9 -12.67 0.61 -2.60
C MET A 9 -11.47 0.05 -3.34
N VAL A 10 -10.99 0.81 -4.33
CA VAL A 10 -9.70 0.58 -4.99
C VAL A 10 -8.76 1.70 -4.57
N VAL A 11 -7.68 1.36 -3.88
CA VAL A 11 -6.68 2.31 -3.39
C VAL A 11 -5.46 2.23 -4.28
N LYS A 12 -5.22 3.28 -5.06
CA LYS A 12 -3.99 3.42 -5.85
C LYS A 12 -2.91 4.03 -4.97
N VAL A 13 -1.80 3.34 -4.85
CA VAL A 13 -0.63 3.77 -4.09
C VAL A 13 0.50 4.05 -5.09
N GLY A 14 1.04 5.27 -5.03
CA GLY A 14 2.18 5.68 -5.84
C GLY A 14 3.49 5.14 -5.25
N THR A 15 4.54 5.10 -6.08
CA THR A 15 5.86 4.63 -5.64
C THR A 15 6.38 5.44 -4.45
N SER A 16 6.21 6.77 -4.47
CA SER A 16 6.61 7.68 -3.37
C SER A 16 5.89 7.45 -2.04
N SER A 17 4.81 6.67 -2.03
CA SER A 17 4.09 6.33 -0.80
C SER A 17 4.65 5.10 -0.09
N ILE A 18 5.55 4.36 -0.74
CA ILE A 18 6.18 3.13 -0.22
C ILE A 18 7.70 3.15 -0.37
N THR A 19 8.27 4.30 -0.72
CA THR A 19 9.72 4.50 -0.82
C THR A 19 10.19 5.61 0.10
N ASP A 20 11.47 5.60 0.45
CA ASP A 20 12.16 6.72 1.08
C ASP A 20 12.41 7.88 0.10
N ALA A 21 13.18 8.89 0.54
CA ALA A 21 13.51 10.07 -0.25
C ALA A 21 14.40 9.74 -1.46
N GLU A 22 15.16 8.65 -1.38
CA GLU A 22 16.04 8.13 -2.41
C GLU A 22 15.30 7.24 -3.42
N GLY A 23 14.03 6.92 -3.17
CA GLY A 23 13.20 6.09 -4.05
C GLY A 23 13.38 4.58 -3.81
N VAL A 24 14.03 4.19 -2.72
CA VAL A 24 14.22 2.80 -2.29
C VAL A 24 12.99 2.36 -1.51
N ILE A 25 12.54 1.11 -1.69
CA ILE A 25 11.39 0.58 -0.96
C ILE A 25 11.64 0.64 0.55
N ASP A 26 10.75 1.34 1.25
CA ASP A 26 10.78 1.44 2.71
C ASP A 26 9.80 0.43 3.32
N SER A 27 10.35 -0.59 3.98
CA SER A 27 9.59 -1.63 4.67
C SER A 27 8.63 -1.09 5.74
N ALA A 28 8.97 0.02 6.40
CA ALA A 28 8.13 0.65 7.42
C ALA A 28 6.90 1.31 6.79
N LEU A 29 7.05 1.96 5.64
CA LEU A 29 5.94 2.53 4.88
C LEU A 29 5.02 1.44 4.32
N VAL A 30 5.60 0.35 3.83
CA VAL A 30 4.81 -0.83 3.39
C VAL A 30 4.03 -1.43 4.56
N ALA A 31 4.67 -1.60 5.73
CA ALA A 31 4.00 -2.12 6.92
C ALA A 31 2.86 -1.20 7.39
N LYS A 32 3.07 0.12 7.36
CA LYS A 32 2.04 1.12 7.67
C LYS A 32 0.84 0.98 6.73
N LEU A 33 1.08 0.91 5.42
CA LEU A 33 0.01 0.70 4.43
C LEU A 33 -0.77 -0.61 4.70
N CYS A 34 -0.07 -1.70 5.00
CA CYS A 34 -0.71 -2.96 5.34
C CYS A 34 -1.58 -2.85 6.60
N GLY A 35 -1.11 -2.13 7.62
CA GLY A 35 -1.86 -1.86 8.85
C GLY A 35 -3.14 -1.05 8.60
N GLU A 36 -3.05 0.00 7.79
CA GLU A 36 -4.20 0.83 7.40
C GLU A 36 -5.25 0.01 6.62
N VAL A 37 -4.81 -0.80 5.67
CA VAL A 37 -5.69 -1.70 4.90
C VAL A 37 -6.32 -2.76 5.80
N ALA A 38 -5.57 -3.30 6.77
CA ALA A 38 -6.09 -4.25 7.73
C ALA A 38 -7.19 -3.62 8.61
N GLY A 39 -7.00 -2.39 9.07
CA GLY A 39 -8.01 -1.63 9.81
C GLY A 39 -9.31 -1.46 9.01
N VAL A 40 -9.21 -0.97 7.78
CA VAL A 40 -10.39 -0.79 6.89
C VAL A 40 -11.12 -2.12 6.63
N ARG A 41 -10.37 -3.22 6.50
CA ARG A 41 -10.98 -4.55 6.36
C ARG A 41 -11.64 -5.05 7.65
N ALA A 42 -11.07 -4.75 8.81
CA ALA A 42 -11.64 -5.09 10.11
C ALA A 42 -12.98 -4.36 10.35
N ASP A 43 -13.12 -3.15 9.82
CA ASP A 43 -14.38 -2.38 9.81
C ASP A 43 -15.44 -2.94 8.84
N GLY A 44 -15.14 -4.02 8.11
CA GLY A 44 -16.08 -4.72 7.25
C GLY A 44 -16.13 -4.23 5.79
N HIS A 45 -15.23 -3.32 5.41
CA HIS A 45 -15.10 -2.86 4.02
C HIS A 45 -14.25 -3.81 3.17
N ARG A 46 -14.38 -3.70 1.85
CA ARG A 46 -13.57 -4.44 0.87
C ARG A 46 -12.57 -3.49 0.23
N VAL A 47 -11.29 -3.85 0.23
CA VAL A 47 -10.21 -3.02 -0.33
C VAL A 47 -9.40 -3.82 -1.33
N VAL A 48 -9.12 -3.21 -2.48
CA VAL A 48 -8.12 -3.65 -3.46
C VAL A 48 -7.00 -2.61 -3.49
N VAL A 49 -5.76 -3.03 -3.32
CA VAL A 49 -4.59 -2.16 -3.40
C VAL A 49 -3.93 -2.33 -4.77
N VAL A 50 -3.63 -1.22 -5.44
CA VAL A 50 -2.89 -1.19 -6.71
C VAL A 50 -1.64 -0.33 -6.50
N THR A 51 -0.45 -0.89 -6.71
CA THR A 51 0.83 -0.18 -6.51
C THR A 51 1.64 -0.10 -7.81
N SER A 52 2.44 0.96 -7.96
CA SER A 52 3.42 1.11 -9.05
C SER A 52 4.85 0.65 -8.71
N GLY A 53 5.16 0.36 -7.43
CA GLY A 53 6.54 0.23 -6.92
C GLY A 53 7.38 -0.94 -7.42
N ALA A 54 6.95 -1.67 -8.45
CA ALA A 54 7.68 -2.84 -8.98
C ALA A 54 9.11 -2.49 -9.44
N ILE A 55 9.30 -1.33 -10.08
CA ILE A 55 10.64 -0.87 -10.52
C ILE A 55 11.53 -0.57 -9.31
N ALA A 56 11.04 0.21 -8.35
CA ALA A 56 11.76 0.54 -7.12
C ALA A 56 12.15 -0.72 -6.32
N ALA A 57 11.28 -1.73 -6.30
CA ALA A 57 11.55 -3.00 -5.63
C ALA A 57 12.58 -3.89 -6.35
N GLY A 58 12.59 -3.86 -7.69
CA GLY A 58 13.44 -4.74 -8.51
C GLY A 58 14.85 -4.20 -8.77
N LEU A 59 15.00 -2.88 -8.84
CA LEU A 59 16.25 -2.19 -9.15
C LEU A 59 17.45 -2.61 -8.27
N PRO A 60 17.33 -2.71 -6.94
CA PRO A 60 18.43 -3.19 -6.08
C PRO A 60 18.91 -4.61 -6.42
N ALA A 61 17.99 -5.52 -6.77
CA ALA A 61 18.34 -6.90 -7.13
C ALA A 61 19.12 -7.00 -8.45
N LEU A 62 19.07 -5.95 -9.28
CA LEU A 62 19.83 -5.83 -10.52
C LEU A 62 21.17 -5.10 -10.33
N GLY A 63 21.51 -4.69 -9.11
CA GLY A 63 22.69 -3.86 -8.84
C GLY A 63 22.54 -2.41 -9.34
N MET A 64 21.30 -1.95 -9.49
CA MET A 64 20.94 -0.64 -10.04
C MET A 64 20.08 0.12 -9.03
N GLY A 65 20.62 0.48 -7.87
CA GLY A 65 19.88 1.18 -6.81
C GLY A 65 20.81 1.99 -5.94
#